data_AF-A0A0M2H0C8-F1
#
_entry.id   AF-A0A0M2H0C8-F1
#
_cell.length_a   1.000
_cell.length_b   1.000
_cell.length_c   1.000
_cell.angle_alpha   90.00
_cell.angle_beta   90.00
_cell.angle_gamma   90.00
#
_symmetry.space_group_name_H-M   'P 1'
#
loop_
_entity.id
_entity.type
_entity.pdbx_description
1 polymer ?
#
loop_
_entity_poly.entity_id
_entity_poly.type
_entity_poly.pdbx_seq_one_letter_code
_entity_poly.pdbx_strand_id
1 'polypeptide(L)'
;MTTVPIHGAGGVVPASTARPNPLSALLAWEARAEAAVKASLQRWSIPALRVALGAVFLVFGALKFFPGVSPVEALVSRTWEKLTFGLVSGQAALVATAVIEVAAGALLIAGGVFARVGLVVLALAFVGILSPIVLLPAEVFGPVGPTLTGQYIFKNVVLIAAALVVASRVLRGPAPR
;
A
#
# COMPACT_ATOMS: atom_id res chain seq x y z
N MET A 1 33.40 81.82 18.53
CA MET A 1 33.14 81.16 17.23
C MET A 1 32.23 79.97 17.49
N THR A 2 30.97 80.12 17.07
CA THR A 2 29.83 79.23 17.26
C THR A 2 29.84 78.13 16.21
N THR A 3 29.76 76.86 16.62
CA THR A 3 29.42 75.75 15.72
C THR A 3 28.03 75.24 16.09
N VAL A 4 27.09 75.44 15.17
CA VAL A 4 25.69 75.03 15.26
C VAL A 4 25.58 73.55 14.89
N PRO A 5 24.90 72.69 15.67
CA PRO A 5 24.60 71.33 15.25
C PRO A 5 23.36 71.33 14.35
N ILE A 6 23.55 70.97 13.08
CA ILE A 6 22.47 70.69 12.14
C ILE A 6 21.81 69.34 12.49
N HIS A 7 20.61 69.41 13.07
CA HIS A 7 19.73 68.26 13.23
C HIS A 7 19.20 67.85 11.84
N GLY A 8 19.71 66.73 11.32
CA GLY A 8 19.17 66.10 10.13
C GLY A 8 17.74 65.63 10.40
N ALA A 9 16.78 66.23 9.72
CA ALA A 9 15.38 65.84 9.76
C ALA A 9 15.25 64.35 9.40
N GLY A 10 14.76 63.56 10.35
CA GLY A 10 14.34 62.19 10.10
C GLY A 10 13.21 62.18 9.09
N GLY A 11 13.56 61.95 7.82
CA GLY A 11 12.60 61.64 6.78
C GLY A 11 11.89 60.34 7.14
N VAL A 12 10.66 60.44 7.64
CA VAL A 12 9.74 59.32 7.68
C VAL A 12 9.46 58.96 6.22
N VAL A 13 10.18 57.98 5.69
CA VAL A 13 9.82 57.35 4.41
C VAL A 13 8.47 56.68 4.66
N PRO A 14 7.35 57.13 4.07
CA PRO A 14 6.11 56.42 4.22
C PRO A 14 6.33 55.03 3.63
N ALA A 15 6.13 53.98 4.45
CA ALA A 15 6.17 52.62 3.97
C ALA A 15 5.17 52.53 2.81
N SER A 16 5.70 52.35 1.59
CA SER A 16 4.88 52.14 0.40
C SER A 16 4.08 50.87 0.63
N THR A 17 2.82 51.02 1.03
CA THR A 17 1.85 49.93 1.08
C THR A 17 1.51 49.58 -0.37
N ALA A 18 2.42 48.87 -1.03
CA ALA A 18 2.15 48.28 -2.33
C ALA A 18 0.90 47.42 -2.16
N ARG A 19 -0.19 47.79 -2.86
CA ARG A 19 -1.41 46.99 -2.86
C ARG A 19 -1.04 45.59 -3.32
N PRO A 20 -1.45 44.52 -2.60
CA PRO A 20 -1.11 43.17 -2.99
C PRO A 20 -1.58 42.94 -4.43
N ASN A 21 -0.63 42.61 -5.30
CA ASN A 21 -0.91 42.32 -6.69
C ASN A 21 -1.87 41.11 -6.73
N PRO A 22 -3.01 41.17 -7.44
CA PRO A 22 -3.93 40.04 -7.54
C PRO A 22 -3.24 38.74 -8.00
N LEU A 23 -2.18 38.85 -8.82
CA LEU A 23 -1.37 37.72 -9.25
C LEU A 23 -0.57 37.07 -8.10
N SER A 24 -0.04 37.86 -7.16
CA SER A 24 0.69 37.30 -6.00
C SER A 24 -0.25 36.66 -4.99
N ALA A 25 -1.48 37.19 -4.85
CA ALA A 25 -2.53 36.57 -4.04
C ALA A 25 -2.97 35.21 -4.63
N LEU A 26 -3.13 35.13 -5.96
CA LEU A 26 -3.46 33.90 -6.67
C LEU A 26 -2.37 32.83 -6.51
N LEU A 27 -1.11 33.18 -6.77
CA LEU A 27 0.03 32.25 -6.61
C LEU A 27 0.20 31.78 -5.15
N ALA A 28 -0.02 32.67 -4.18
CA ALA A 28 0.02 32.30 -2.76
C ALA A 28 -1.12 31.35 -2.38
N TRP A 29 -2.30 31.50 -2.99
CA TRP A 29 -3.41 30.57 -2.81
C TRP A 29 -3.10 29.21 -3.45
N GLU A 30 -2.55 29.19 -4.67
CA GLU A 30 -2.14 27.94 -5.35
C GLU A 30 -1.11 27.16 -4.52
N ALA A 31 -0.06 27.84 -4.05
CA ALA A 31 0.96 27.21 -3.21
C ALA A 31 0.39 26.65 -1.89
N ARG A 32 -0.56 27.37 -1.28
CA ARG A 32 -1.26 26.89 -0.06
C ARG A 32 -2.15 25.68 -0.35
N ALA A 33 -2.86 25.69 -1.48
CA ALA A 33 -3.69 24.58 -1.90
C ALA A 33 -2.85 23.32 -2.17
N GLU A 34 -1.75 23.46 -2.91
CA GLU A 34 -0.80 22.37 -3.16
C GLU A 34 -0.23 21.80 -1.85
N ALA A 35 0.21 22.67 -0.93
CA ALA A 35 0.71 22.25 0.37
C ALA A 35 -0.35 21.50 1.20
N ALA A 36 -1.60 21.96 1.19
CA ALA A 36 -2.71 21.31 1.89
C ALA A 36 -3.04 19.92 1.30
N VAL A 37 -3.04 19.81 -0.03
CA VAL A 37 -3.23 18.53 -0.74
C VAL A 37 -2.09 17.57 -0.40
N LYS A 38 -0.84 18.01 -0.51
CA LYS A 38 0.33 17.21 -0.17
C LYS A 38 0.28 16.71 1.27
N ALA A 39 -0.04 17.56 2.24
CA ALA A 39 -0.18 17.19 3.64
C ALA A 39 -1.29 16.13 3.84
N SER A 40 -2.41 16.28 3.13
CA SER A 40 -3.52 15.32 3.18
C SER A 40 -3.11 13.96 2.59
N LEU A 41 -2.44 13.95 1.44
CA LEU A 41 -1.94 12.73 0.81
C LEU A 41 -0.90 12.03 1.68
N GLN A 42 0.03 12.76 2.28
CA GLN A 42 1.03 12.20 3.20
C GLN A 42 0.39 11.58 4.45
N ARG A 43 -0.71 12.18 4.93
CA ARG A 43 -1.45 11.66 6.09
C ARG A 43 -2.22 10.37 5.77
N TRP A 44 -2.84 10.27 4.59
CA TRP A 44 -3.82 9.22 4.29
C TRP A 44 -3.35 8.12 3.35
N SER A 45 -2.32 8.35 2.52
CA SER A 45 -1.84 7.37 1.52
C SER A 45 -1.50 6.01 2.13
N ILE A 46 -0.62 5.96 3.13
CA ILE A 46 -0.19 4.69 3.73
C ILE A 46 -1.32 3.99 4.50
N PRO A 47 -2.11 4.68 5.37
CA PRO A 47 -3.27 4.06 6.00
C PRO A 47 -4.29 3.52 4.99
N ALA A 48 -4.60 4.27 3.93
CA ALA A 48 -5.51 3.84 2.88
C ALA A 48 -4.95 2.62 2.13
N LEU A 49 -3.66 2.63 1.79
CA LEU A 49 -3.00 1.51 1.11
C LEU A 49 -3.04 0.23 1.95
N ARG A 50 -2.78 0.33 3.26
CA ARG A 50 -2.88 -0.78 4.20
C ARG A 50 -4.31 -1.34 4.27
N VAL A 51 -5.31 -0.48 4.37
CA VAL A 51 -6.72 -0.90 4.44
C VAL A 51 -7.15 -1.54 3.13
N ALA A 52 -6.78 -0.97 1.98
CA ALA A 52 -7.07 -1.53 0.66
C ALA A 52 -6.42 -2.91 0.49
N LEU A 53 -5.14 -3.05 0.83
CA LEU A 53 -4.42 -4.33 0.81
C LEU A 53 -5.10 -5.35 1.71
N GLY A 54 -5.44 -4.96 2.95
CA GLY A 54 -6.13 -5.85 3.88
C GLY A 54 -7.53 -6.25 3.41
N ALA A 55 -8.28 -5.33 2.81
CA ALA A 55 -9.61 -5.58 2.28
C ALA A 55 -9.60 -6.58 1.10
N VAL A 56 -8.62 -6.45 0.19
CA VAL A 56 -8.46 -7.38 -0.93
C VAL A 56 -8.27 -8.82 -0.43
N PHE A 57 -7.36 -9.01 0.53
CA PHE A 57 -7.11 -10.34 1.11
C PHE A 57 -8.28 -10.84 1.95
N LEU A 58 -8.94 -9.98 2.71
CA LEU A 58 -10.09 -10.36 3.52
C LEU A 58 -11.26 -10.82 2.65
N VAL A 59 -11.60 -10.06 1.60
CA VAL A 59 -12.72 -10.40 0.71
C VAL A 59 -12.39 -11.64 -0.10
N PHE A 60 -11.24 -11.69 -0.79
CA PHE A 60 -10.88 -12.84 -1.62
C PHE A 60 -10.58 -14.10 -0.83
N GLY A 61 -10.13 -13.97 0.42
CA GLY A 61 -10.00 -15.07 1.36
C GLY A 61 -11.37 -15.57 1.81
N ALA A 62 -12.28 -14.68 2.17
CA ALA A 62 -13.63 -15.05 2.61
C ALA A 62 -14.40 -15.83 1.54
N LEU A 63 -14.24 -15.48 0.27
CA LEU A 63 -14.86 -16.22 -0.84
C LEU A 63 -14.44 -17.70 -0.90
N LYS A 64 -13.24 -18.05 -0.41
CA LYS A 64 -12.72 -19.43 -0.43
C LYS A 64 -13.37 -20.34 0.63
N PHE A 65 -14.13 -19.80 1.58
CA PHE A 65 -14.93 -20.62 2.49
C PHE A 65 -16.15 -21.25 1.80
N PHE A 66 -16.60 -20.68 0.69
CA PHE A 66 -17.79 -21.11 -0.03
C PHE A 66 -17.40 -21.93 -1.27
N PRO A 67 -17.75 -23.23 -1.32
CA PRO A 67 -17.42 -24.09 -2.46
C PRO A 67 -17.99 -23.56 -3.78
N GLY A 68 -17.22 -23.61 -4.86
CA GLY A 68 -17.65 -23.20 -6.20
C GLY A 68 -17.73 -21.68 -6.44
N VAL A 69 -17.43 -20.86 -5.43
CA VAL A 69 -17.46 -19.39 -5.55
C VAL A 69 -16.11 -18.82 -5.98
N SER A 70 -15.00 -19.44 -5.55
CA SER A 70 -13.65 -18.98 -5.88
C SER A 70 -13.23 -19.45 -7.27
N PRO A 71 -12.92 -18.53 -8.22
CA PRO A 71 -12.48 -18.91 -9.58
C PRO A 71 -11.15 -19.69 -9.61
N VAL A 72 -10.39 -19.65 -8.51
CA VAL A 72 -9.06 -20.27 -8.40
C VAL A 72 -9.06 -21.52 -7.53
N GLU A 73 -10.22 -22.08 -7.22
CA GLU A 73 -10.38 -23.24 -6.34
C GLU A 73 -9.51 -24.45 -6.77
N ALA A 74 -9.62 -24.86 -8.05
CA ALA A 74 -8.85 -25.98 -8.58
C ALA A 74 -7.33 -25.72 -8.53
N LEU A 75 -6.91 -24.48 -8.80
CA LEU A 75 -5.49 -24.08 -8.73
C LEU A 75 -4.96 -24.19 -7.30
N VAL A 76 -5.71 -23.68 -6.32
CA VAL A 76 -5.34 -23.72 -4.90
C VAL A 76 -5.21 -25.17 -4.43
N SER A 77 -6.18 -26.04 -4.75
CA SER A 77 -6.11 -27.46 -4.38
C SER A 77 -4.86 -28.14 -4.91
N ARG A 78 -4.59 -28.02 -6.23
CA ARG A 78 -3.41 -28.64 -6.86
C ARG A 78 -2.09 -28.08 -6.30
N THR A 79 -2.08 -26.80 -5.97
CA THR A 79 -0.91 -26.14 -5.38
C THR A 79 -0.61 -26.69 -4.00
N TRP A 80 -1.64 -26.84 -3.14
CA TRP A 80 -1.48 -27.46 -1.83
C TRP A 80 -1.08 -28.92 -1.91
N GLU A 81 -1.62 -29.69 -2.85
CA GLU A 81 -1.19 -31.07 -3.08
C GLU A 81 0.31 -31.14 -3.40
N LYS A 82 0.82 -30.24 -4.25
CA LYS A 82 2.25 -30.17 -4.57
C LYS A 82 3.09 -29.72 -3.38
N LEU A 83 2.67 -28.68 -2.66
CA LEU A 83 3.39 -28.13 -1.50
C LEU A 83 3.43 -29.08 -0.30
N THR A 84 2.38 -29.87 -0.11
CA THR A 84 2.24 -30.79 1.03
C THR A 84 2.50 -32.24 0.68
N PHE A 85 3.04 -32.51 -0.52
CA PHE A 85 3.31 -33.86 -1.01
C PHE A 85 2.07 -34.78 -0.97
N GLY A 86 0.90 -34.20 -1.25
CA GLY A 86 -0.39 -34.88 -1.31
C GLY A 86 -1.14 -35.00 0.02
N LEU A 87 -0.60 -34.47 1.12
CA LEU A 87 -1.23 -34.58 2.44
C LEU A 87 -2.48 -33.70 2.59
N VAL A 88 -2.54 -32.55 1.91
CA VAL A 88 -3.64 -31.59 1.99
C VAL A 88 -4.15 -31.26 0.59
N SER A 89 -5.46 -31.43 0.38
CA SER A 89 -6.14 -31.18 -0.89
C SER A 89 -7.59 -30.74 -0.72
N GLY A 90 -8.23 -30.38 -1.83
CA GLY A 90 -9.65 -30.06 -1.92
C GLY A 90 -10.08 -28.97 -0.94
N GLN A 91 -11.16 -29.22 -0.22
CA GLN A 91 -11.74 -28.25 0.71
C GLN A 91 -10.79 -27.87 1.85
N ALA A 92 -9.95 -28.80 2.33
CA ALA A 92 -8.99 -28.49 3.40
C ALA A 92 -7.96 -27.45 2.95
N ALA A 93 -7.45 -27.58 1.71
CA ALA A 93 -6.55 -26.62 1.10
C ALA A 93 -7.20 -25.23 0.95
N LEU A 94 -8.46 -25.18 0.51
CA LEU A 94 -9.21 -23.93 0.39
C LEU A 94 -9.43 -23.26 1.73
N VAL A 95 -9.89 -24.01 2.74
CA VAL A 95 -10.15 -23.49 4.09
C VAL A 95 -8.85 -22.99 4.73
N ALA A 96 -7.76 -23.75 4.60
CA ALA A 96 -6.45 -23.30 5.10
C ALA A 96 -6.01 -21.99 4.43
N THR A 97 -6.15 -21.89 3.11
CA THR A 97 -5.85 -20.65 2.36
C THR A 97 -6.75 -19.50 2.79
N ALA A 98 -8.06 -19.76 2.93
CA ALA A 98 -9.05 -18.77 3.36
C ALA A 98 -8.70 -18.20 4.74
N VAL A 99 -8.35 -19.05 5.70
CA VAL A 99 -7.95 -18.65 7.06
C VAL A 99 -6.71 -17.76 7.01
N ILE A 100 -5.67 -18.15 6.25
CA ILE A 100 -4.43 -17.37 6.13
C ILE A 100 -4.72 -15.99 5.52
N GLU A 101 -5.45 -15.93 4.41
CA GLU A 101 -5.75 -14.68 3.71
C GLU A 101 -6.66 -13.76 4.53
N VAL A 102 -7.71 -14.31 5.15
CA VAL A 102 -8.61 -13.52 6.02
C VAL A 102 -7.88 -13.02 7.26
N ALA A 103 -7.02 -13.84 7.88
CA ALA A 103 -6.22 -13.41 9.01
C ALA A 103 -5.25 -12.29 8.62
N ALA A 104 -4.53 -12.43 7.50
CA ALA A 104 -3.66 -11.38 6.97
C ALA A 104 -4.45 -10.08 6.75
N GLY A 105 -5.60 -10.17 6.07
CA GLY A 105 -6.45 -9.04 5.77
C GLY A 105 -6.99 -8.33 7.00
N ALA A 106 -7.54 -9.09 7.95
CA ALA A 106 -8.11 -8.57 9.19
C ALA A 106 -7.06 -7.89 10.07
N LEU A 107 -5.89 -8.52 10.24
CA LEU A 107 -4.78 -7.96 11.02
C LEU A 107 -4.23 -6.67 10.38
N LEU A 108 -4.14 -6.65 9.05
CA LEU A 108 -3.74 -5.45 8.31
C LEU A 108 -4.75 -4.33 8.48
N ILE A 109 -6.06 -4.59 8.45
CA ILE A 109 -7.11 -3.58 8.66
C ILE A 109 -7.11 -3.08 10.11
N ALA A 110 -6.97 -3.97 11.09
CA ALA A 110 -6.94 -3.63 12.52
C ALA A 110 -5.82 -2.64 12.87
N GLY A 111 -4.67 -2.73 12.20
CA GLY A 111 -3.61 -1.72 12.33
C GLY A 111 -2.79 -1.83 13.61
N GLY A 112 -2.02 -0.78 13.91
CA GLY A 112 -1.17 -0.73 15.10
C GLY A 112 -0.18 -1.88 15.19
N VAL A 113 -0.17 -2.59 16.32
CA VAL A 113 0.71 -3.75 16.56
C VAL A 113 0.32 -4.94 15.67
N PHE A 114 -0.98 -5.12 15.39
CA PHE A 114 -1.50 -6.23 14.59
C PHE A 114 -1.03 -6.18 13.14
N ALA A 115 -0.82 -4.98 12.58
CA ALA A 115 -0.34 -4.84 11.21
C ALA A 115 1.03 -5.51 10.98
N ARG A 116 1.89 -5.60 12.00
CA ARG A 116 3.17 -6.33 11.89
C ARG A 116 2.96 -7.82 11.70
N VAL A 117 2.08 -8.41 12.52
CA VAL A 117 1.71 -9.82 12.40
C VAL A 117 1.01 -10.06 11.06
N GLY A 118 0.08 -9.16 10.69
CA GLY A 118 -0.61 -9.21 9.39
C GLY A 118 0.34 -9.21 8.20
N LEU A 119 1.42 -8.42 8.23
CA LEU A 119 2.46 -8.42 7.19
C LEU A 119 3.23 -9.74 7.12
N VAL A 120 3.52 -10.38 8.26
CA VAL A 120 4.16 -11.70 8.28
C VAL A 120 3.24 -12.77 7.71
N VAL A 121 1.97 -12.78 8.12
CA VAL A 121 0.96 -13.71 7.59
C VAL A 121 0.74 -13.47 6.09
N LEU A 122 0.71 -12.21 5.66
CA LEU A 122 0.63 -11.84 4.24
C LEU A 122 1.84 -12.35 3.45
N ALA A 123 3.06 -12.25 4.00
CA ALA A 123 4.26 -12.77 3.37
C ALA A 123 4.17 -14.31 3.19
N LEU A 124 3.67 -15.03 4.19
CA LEU A 124 3.38 -16.46 4.09
C LEU A 124 2.32 -16.76 3.02
N ALA A 125 1.26 -15.96 2.95
CA ALA A 125 0.23 -16.09 1.92
C ALA A 125 0.83 -15.94 0.51
N PHE A 126 1.73 -14.97 0.31
CA PHE A 126 2.39 -14.77 -0.99
C PHE A 126 3.28 -15.93 -1.42
N VAL A 127 3.91 -16.66 -0.49
CA VAL A 127 4.63 -17.90 -0.83
C VAL A 127 3.67 -18.89 -1.49
N GLY A 128 2.48 -19.10 -0.91
CA GLY A 128 1.44 -19.94 -1.48
C GLY A 128 0.95 -19.41 -2.84
N ILE A 129 0.59 -18.13 -2.92
CA ILE A 129 0.03 -17.50 -4.13
C ILE A 129 1.00 -17.52 -5.32
N LEU A 130 2.31 -17.37 -5.09
CA LEU A 130 3.32 -17.35 -6.14
C LEU A 130 3.86 -18.74 -6.50
N SER A 131 3.71 -19.72 -5.61
CA SER A 131 4.22 -21.08 -5.84
C SER A 131 3.74 -21.76 -7.13
N PRO A 132 2.54 -21.53 -7.70
CA PRO A 132 2.12 -22.13 -8.96
C PRO A 132 3.02 -21.78 -10.15
N ILE A 133 3.74 -20.65 -10.12
CA ILE A 133 4.68 -20.24 -11.18
C ILE A 133 5.73 -21.35 -11.40
N VAL A 134 6.17 -21.98 -10.32
CA VAL A 134 7.20 -23.02 -10.34
C VAL A 134 6.57 -24.42 -10.32
N LEU A 135 5.52 -24.62 -9.53
CA LEU A 135 4.93 -25.94 -9.30
C LEU A 135 3.94 -26.38 -10.39
N LEU A 136 3.27 -25.42 -11.03
CA LEU A 136 2.19 -25.64 -12.00
C LEU A 136 2.37 -24.74 -13.24
N PRO A 137 3.54 -24.75 -13.91
CA PRO A 137 3.84 -23.81 -14.99
C PRO A 137 2.87 -23.92 -16.17
N ALA A 138 2.31 -25.11 -16.43
CA ALA A 138 1.31 -25.32 -17.49
C ALA A 138 -0.02 -24.60 -17.23
N GLU A 139 -0.36 -24.30 -15.97
CA GLU A 139 -1.56 -23.52 -15.62
C GLU A 139 -1.30 -22.01 -15.71
N VAL A 140 -0.03 -21.61 -15.59
CA VAL A 140 0.41 -20.20 -15.55
C VAL A 140 0.78 -19.68 -16.94
N PHE A 141 1.36 -20.52 -17.79
CA PHE A 141 1.85 -20.16 -19.12
C PHE A 141 1.14 -20.95 -20.21
N GLY A 142 0.65 -20.23 -21.23
CA GLY A 142 0.20 -20.80 -22.49
C GLY A 142 1.23 -20.61 -23.61
N PRO A 143 0.90 -20.98 -24.86
CA PRO A 143 1.83 -20.96 -25.99
C PRO A 143 2.41 -19.58 -26.34
N VAL A 144 1.67 -18.51 -26.02
CA VAL A 144 2.00 -17.12 -26.40
C VAL A 144 2.28 -16.20 -25.20
N GLY A 145 2.30 -16.74 -23.98
CA GLY A 145 2.49 -15.95 -22.76
C GLY A 145 1.61 -16.40 -21.59
N PRO A 146 1.51 -15.60 -20.51
CA PRO A 146 0.74 -15.96 -19.33
C PRO A 146 -0.75 -16.15 -19.61
N THR A 147 -1.34 -17.23 -19.05
CA THR A 147 -2.78 -17.44 -19.04
C THR A 147 -3.50 -16.34 -18.26
N LEU A 148 -4.83 -16.26 -18.29
CA LEU A 148 -5.57 -15.32 -17.41
C LEU A 148 -5.17 -15.52 -15.94
N THR A 149 -5.10 -16.78 -15.49
CA THR A 149 -4.61 -17.14 -14.15
C THR A 149 -3.18 -16.64 -13.92
N GLY A 150 -2.28 -16.85 -14.88
CA GLY A 150 -0.91 -16.33 -14.81
C GLY A 150 -0.88 -14.81 -14.68
N GLN A 151 -1.69 -14.08 -15.44
CA GLN A 151 -1.80 -12.62 -15.33
C GLN A 151 -2.30 -12.18 -13.95
N TYR A 152 -3.28 -12.89 -13.37
CA TYR A 152 -3.73 -12.66 -12.00
C TYR A 152 -2.62 -12.90 -10.97
N ILE A 153 -1.75 -13.89 -11.19
CA ILE A 153 -0.61 -14.14 -10.30
C ILE A 153 0.42 -13.01 -10.46
N PHE A 154 0.81 -12.66 -11.69
CA PHE A 154 1.85 -11.66 -11.93
C PHE A 154 1.46 -10.27 -11.46
N LYS A 155 0.18 -9.88 -11.55
CA LYS A 155 -0.27 -8.57 -11.04
C LYS A 155 -0.07 -8.41 -9.53
N ASN A 156 0.10 -9.50 -8.78
CA ASN A 156 0.37 -9.44 -7.35
C ASN A 156 1.69 -8.72 -7.02
N VAL A 157 2.59 -8.51 -7.98
CA VAL A 157 3.76 -7.64 -7.80
C VAL A 157 3.38 -6.25 -7.27
N VAL A 158 2.22 -5.72 -7.69
CA VAL A 158 1.70 -4.44 -7.20
C VAL A 158 1.29 -4.52 -5.73
N LEU A 159 0.65 -5.62 -5.32
CA LEU A 159 0.25 -5.86 -3.93
C LEU A 159 1.47 -6.09 -3.03
N ILE A 160 2.51 -6.76 -3.55
CA ILE A 160 3.79 -6.94 -2.86
C ILE A 160 4.47 -5.58 -2.67
N ALA A 161 4.55 -4.76 -3.72
CA ALA A 161 5.10 -3.40 -3.62
C ALA A 161 4.32 -2.55 -2.60
N ALA A 162 2.99 -2.65 -2.60
CA ALA A 162 2.15 -1.99 -1.60
C ALA A 162 2.44 -2.50 -0.18
N ALA A 163 2.59 -3.80 0.00
CA ALA A 163 2.95 -4.41 1.28
C ALA A 163 4.32 -3.91 1.79
N LEU A 164 5.32 -3.76 0.90
CA LEU A 164 6.62 -3.20 1.25
C LEU A 164 6.52 -1.74 1.72
N VAL A 165 5.71 -0.91 1.05
CA VAL A 165 5.45 0.48 1.46
C VAL A 165 4.75 0.53 2.81
N VAL A 166 3.78 -0.35 3.07
CA VAL A 166 3.11 -0.44 4.37
C VAL A 166 4.10 -0.93 5.44
N ALA A 167 4.93 -1.92 5.12
CA ALA A 167 5.92 -2.49 6.03
C ALA A 167 6.97 -1.46 6.47
N SER A 168 7.46 -0.62 5.55
CA SER A 168 8.44 0.43 5.88
C SER A 168 7.92 1.45 6.90
N ARG A 169 6.59 1.61 7.00
CA ARG A 169 5.96 2.49 7.99
C ARG A 169 5.63 1.79 9.32
N VAL A 170 5.30 0.50 9.25
CA VAL A 170 4.79 -0.28 10.39
C VAL A 170 5.91 -0.94 11.20
N LEU A 171 6.96 -1.41 10.51
CA LEU A 171 8.16 -1.96 11.13
C LEU A 171 8.96 -0.82 11.76
N ARG A 172 9.36 -0.99 13.02
CA ARG A 172 10.21 -0.05 13.73
C ARG A 172 11.55 -0.73 13.95
N GLY A 173 12.60 -0.21 13.32
CA GLY A 173 13.98 -0.64 13.48
C GLY A 173 14.91 0.55 13.25
N PRO A 174 16.17 0.51 13.72
CA PRO A 174 17.15 1.55 13.40
C PRO A 174 17.30 1.69 11.89
N ALA A 175 17.31 2.92 11.37
CA ALA A 175 17.69 3.13 9.98
C ALA A 175 19.14 2.64 9.78
N PRO A 176 19.45 1.96 8.67
CA PRO A 176 20.85 1.67 8.34
C PRO A 176 21.61 2.99 8.27
N ARG A 177 22.73 3.05 9.01
CA ARG A 177 23.64 4.21 9.04
C ARG A 177 24.41 4.31 7.73
#